data_AF-A0A0C3M2I8-F1
#
_entry.id   AF-A0A0C3M2I8-F1
#
_cell.length_a   1.000
_cell.length_b   1.000
_cell.length_c   1.000
_cell.angle_alpha   90.00
_cell.angle_beta   90.00
_cell.angle_gamma   90.00
#
_symmetry.space_group_name_H-M   'P 1'
#
loop_
_entity.id
_entity.type
_entity.pdbx_description
1 polymer ?
#
loop_
_entity_poly.entity_id
_entity_poly.type
_entity_poly.pdbx_seq_one_letter_code
_entity_poly.pdbx_strand_id
1 'polypeptide(L)'
;MAIFQEVCLESGGTQPGLPFPFTNHCFRRGGAQYRFFEGPPERRWSSELVQVWGGWVGDEKPDTMLKYLINIRHQNEKDYSDALSPLRSDCEGEKRYDNIHQSNRPVTQAEYQQGMHQVQASLNCVINLLGNQSSTTPATATLPANAYSVGLVHSSAISSPAQVAVSGPTGTIIAINGHALAAPHDPLCAPHPSFRISGAGGALQPAIAQPGLREYPPVDQPRPTVPDLVRIPTLWYCAVKDWEVADPIRTLLLPLGKWDESMWKGENIRNSAKRGQRALVFNAWVECGRDKAVFCERFPAARDDNWTKLLSEIRLADPKRKQRTSKNGTPEERAAHAG
;
A
#
# COMPACT_ATOMS: atom_id res chain seq x y z
N MET A 1 16.17 3.38 7.16
CA MET A 1 15.73 3.95 5.87
C MET A 1 16.59 3.52 4.67
N ALA A 2 17.87 3.15 4.82
CA ALA A 2 18.75 2.81 3.70
C ALA A 2 18.31 1.60 2.84
N ILE A 3 17.78 0.53 3.47
CA ILE A 3 17.43 -0.74 2.79
C ILE A 3 16.30 -0.57 1.75
N PHE A 4 15.45 0.45 1.87
CA PHE A 4 14.29 0.63 0.99
C PHE A 4 14.57 1.48 -0.24
N GLN A 5 15.60 2.33 -0.19
CA GLN A 5 15.97 3.16 -1.32
C GLN A 5 16.55 2.29 -2.45
N GLU A 6 17.28 1.24 -2.09
CA GLU A 6 17.94 0.31 -3.01
C GLU A 6 16.92 -0.57 -3.77
N VAL A 7 15.96 -1.19 -3.07
CA VAL A 7 14.94 -2.07 -3.69
C VAL A 7 13.96 -1.31 -4.61
N CYS A 8 13.60 -0.07 -4.24
CA CYS A 8 12.69 0.75 -5.05
C CYS A 8 13.38 1.47 -6.22
N LEU A 9 14.68 1.78 -6.12
CA LEU A 9 15.43 2.36 -7.24
C LEU A 9 15.72 1.31 -8.34
N GLU A 10 15.95 0.06 -7.97
CA GLU A 10 16.19 -1.02 -8.94
C GLU A 10 14.92 -1.53 -9.63
N SER A 11 13.75 -1.38 -8.99
CA SER A 11 12.46 -1.86 -9.51
C SER A 11 11.60 -0.78 -10.18
N GLY A 12 12.12 0.44 -10.35
CA GLY A 12 11.45 1.56 -11.05
C GLY A 12 11.27 1.36 -12.56
N GLY A 13 11.25 0.11 -13.02
CA GLY A 13 11.02 -0.26 -14.41
C GLY A 13 9.55 -0.12 -14.76
N THR A 14 9.24 0.79 -15.68
CA THR A 14 7.99 0.81 -16.43
C THR A 14 7.79 -0.58 -17.03
N GLN A 15 6.90 -1.41 -16.45
CA GLN A 15 6.56 -2.67 -17.09
C GLN A 15 5.82 -2.34 -18.41
N PRO A 16 6.29 -2.86 -19.56
CA PRO A 16 5.63 -2.61 -20.83
C PRO A 16 4.21 -3.21 -20.79
N GLY A 17 3.20 -2.34 -20.91
CA GLY A 17 1.78 -2.72 -20.92
C GLY A 17 0.92 -2.14 -19.78
N LEU A 18 1.52 -1.56 -18.74
CA LEU A 18 0.77 -0.86 -17.68
C LEU A 18 0.63 0.64 -18.02
N PRO A 19 -0.58 1.22 -17.96
CA PRO A 19 -0.83 2.59 -18.40
C PRO A 19 -0.20 3.68 -17.52
N PHE A 20 0.28 3.34 -16.32
CA PHE A 20 0.88 4.30 -15.39
C PHE A 20 2.07 3.69 -14.61
N PRO A 21 3.18 4.44 -14.42
CA PRO A 21 4.30 3.98 -13.60
C PRO A 21 3.90 3.96 -12.12
N PHE A 22 4.33 2.91 -11.39
CA PHE A 22 4.14 2.83 -9.95
C PHE A 22 5.00 3.87 -9.23
N THR A 23 4.41 4.57 -8.26
CA THR A 23 5.13 5.53 -7.42
C THR A 23 5.62 4.87 -6.14
N ASN A 24 6.59 5.48 -5.44
CA ASN A 24 6.97 5.05 -4.09
C ASN A 24 5.77 5.00 -3.13
N HIS A 25 4.77 5.84 -3.34
CA HIS A 25 3.53 5.81 -2.57
C HIS A 25 2.71 4.53 -2.87
N CYS A 26 2.69 4.05 -4.12
CA CYS A 26 2.05 2.79 -4.50
C CYS A 26 2.69 1.60 -3.79
N PHE A 27 4.02 1.53 -3.73
CA PHE A 27 4.73 0.44 -3.04
C PHE A 27 4.54 0.47 -1.54
N ARG A 28 4.58 1.66 -0.91
CA ARG A 28 4.25 1.81 0.51
C ARG A 28 2.81 1.36 0.80
N ARG A 29 1.87 1.76 -0.06
CA ARG A 29 0.45 1.39 0.13
C ARG A 29 0.23 -0.10 -0.07
N GLY A 30 0.69 -0.66 -1.19
CA GLY A 30 0.57 -2.08 -1.51
C GLY A 30 1.30 -2.98 -0.53
N GLY A 31 2.51 -2.59 -0.10
CA GLY A 31 3.27 -3.33 0.90
C GLY A 31 2.60 -3.36 2.28
N ALA A 32 2.03 -2.23 2.71
CA ALA A 32 1.24 -2.18 3.95
C ALA A 32 0.00 -3.07 3.87
N GLN A 33 -0.71 -3.07 2.74
CA GLN A 33 -1.89 -3.92 2.53
C GLN A 33 -1.53 -5.39 2.52
N TYR A 34 -0.48 -5.76 1.78
CA TYR A 34 -0.02 -7.13 1.71
C TYR A 34 0.38 -7.64 3.10
N ARG A 35 1.18 -6.86 3.83
CA ARG A 35 1.62 -7.24 5.17
C ARG A 35 0.50 -7.22 6.21
N PHE A 36 -0.56 -6.45 6.03
CA PHE A 36 -1.65 -6.39 7.00
C PHE A 36 -2.77 -7.40 6.73
N PHE A 37 -3.15 -7.62 5.46
CA PHE A 37 -4.30 -8.46 5.08
C PHE A 37 -3.94 -9.70 4.28
N GLU A 38 -3.12 -9.58 3.25
CA GLU A 38 -3.03 -10.61 2.21
C GLU A 38 -1.92 -11.63 2.46
N GLY A 39 -0.92 -11.27 3.27
CA GLY A 39 0.18 -12.13 3.65
C GLY A 39 -0.30 -13.35 4.47
N PRO A 40 0.50 -14.43 4.46
CA PRO A 40 0.25 -15.59 5.33
C PRO A 40 0.05 -15.14 6.78
N PRO A 41 -0.87 -15.73 7.56
CA PRO A 41 -1.19 -15.28 8.91
C PRO A 41 0.04 -15.06 9.80
N GLU A 42 1.03 -15.95 9.70
CA GLU A 42 2.30 -15.92 10.44
C GLU A 42 3.23 -14.77 10.04
N ARG A 43 3.03 -14.20 8.85
CA ARG A 43 3.85 -13.12 8.28
C ARG A 43 3.11 -11.78 8.23
N ARG A 44 1.90 -11.73 8.81
CA ARG A 44 1.15 -10.49 8.93
C ARG A 44 1.78 -9.61 10.00
N TRP A 45 1.82 -8.33 9.71
CA TRP A 45 2.34 -7.33 10.62
C TRP A 45 1.22 -6.79 11.50
N SER A 46 1.55 -6.51 12.76
CA SER A 46 0.68 -5.74 13.63
C SER A 46 0.45 -4.33 13.06
N SER A 47 -0.64 -3.69 13.45
CA SER A 47 -0.95 -2.31 13.05
C SER A 47 0.20 -1.36 13.41
N GLU A 48 0.84 -1.54 14.55
CA GLU A 48 2.01 -0.76 15.00
C GLU A 48 3.22 -0.95 14.07
N LEU A 49 3.49 -2.19 13.66
CA LEU A 49 4.62 -2.48 12.78
C LEU A 49 4.39 -1.91 11.37
N VAL A 50 3.15 -1.96 10.88
CA VAL A 50 2.75 -1.31 9.62
C VAL A 50 2.87 0.22 9.73
N GLN A 51 2.54 0.82 10.87
CA GLN A 51 2.72 2.26 11.10
C GLN A 51 4.19 2.66 11.05
N VAL A 52 5.05 1.92 11.76
CA VAL A 52 6.50 2.18 11.78
C VAL A 52 7.09 2.01 10.39
N TRP A 53 6.79 0.90 9.72
CA TRP A 53 7.30 0.63 8.37
C TRP A 53 6.80 1.64 7.34
N GLY A 54 5.52 1.99 7.44
CA GLY A 54 4.87 2.94 6.56
C GLY A 54 5.16 4.39 6.92
N GLY A 55 5.99 4.69 7.93
CA GLY A 55 6.34 6.07 8.30
C GLY A 55 5.14 6.90 8.75
N TRP A 56 4.13 6.27 9.34
CA TRP A 56 2.91 6.90 9.88
C TRP A 56 3.04 7.25 11.38
N VAL A 57 4.25 7.17 11.94
CA VAL A 57 4.53 7.50 13.34
C VAL A 57 4.81 9.00 13.46
N GLY A 58 4.05 9.70 14.31
CA GLY A 58 4.31 11.10 14.67
C GLY A 58 3.03 11.85 14.97
N ASP A 59 2.21 12.11 13.95
CA ASP A 59 1.09 13.07 14.08
C ASP A 59 -0.21 12.58 13.42
N GLU A 60 -0.21 11.38 12.82
CA GLU A 60 -1.39 10.80 12.17
C GLU A 60 -2.10 9.81 13.10
N LYS A 61 -3.41 10.03 13.29
CA LYS A 61 -4.23 9.10 14.05
C LYS A 61 -4.21 7.72 13.37
N PRO A 62 -4.11 6.62 14.11
CA PRO A 62 -4.18 5.25 13.58
C PRO A 62 -5.46 5.02 12.73
N ASP A 63 -6.53 5.77 13.02
CA ASP A 63 -7.77 5.79 12.26
C ASP A 63 -7.59 6.19 10.79
N THR A 64 -6.65 7.08 10.49
CA THR A 64 -6.38 7.54 9.12
C THR A 64 -5.75 6.42 8.30
N MET A 65 -4.74 5.74 8.86
CA MET A 65 -4.14 4.55 8.24
C MET A 65 -5.19 3.45 8.04
N LEU A 66 -5.97 3.15 9.09
CA LEU A 66 -6.99 2.12 9.04
C LEU A 66 -8.08 2.46 8.00
N LYS A 67 -8.50 3.72 7.91
CA LYS A 67 -9.41 4.21 6.88
C LYS A 67 -8.82 4.06 5.49
N TYR A 68 -7.52 4.32 5.28
CA TYR A 68 -6.88 4.07 3.99
C TYR A 68 -6.86 2.58 3.62
N LEU A 69 -6.53 1.71 4.57
CA LEU A 69 -6.52 0.26 4.39
C LEU A 69 -7.92 -0.29 4.07
N ILE A 70 -8.94 0.17 4.80
CA ILE A 70 -10.35 -0.23 4.62
C ILE A 70 -10.95 0.33 3.33
N ASN A 71 -10.66 1.59 2.97
CA ASN A 71 -11.22 2.22 1.77
C ASN A 71 -10.79 1.50 0.50
N ILE A 72 -9.57 0.97 0.44
CA ILE A 72 -9.10 0.25 -0.75
C ILE A 72 -9.83 -1.08 -0.89
N ARG A 73 -10.03 -1.78 0.23
CA ARG A 73 -10.83 -3.00 0.23
C ARG A 73 -12.25 -2.73 -0.27
N HIS A 74 -12.88 -1.65 0.19
CA HIS A 74 -14.18 -1.23 -0.31
C HIS A 74 -14.17 -0.81 -1.79
N GLN A 75 -13.05 -0.30 -2.30
CA GLN A 75 -12.89 0.01 -3.74
C GLN A 75 -12.77 -1.29 -4.56
N ASN A 76 -12.01 -2.26 -4.09
CA ASN A 76 -11.86 -3.57 -4.73
C ASN A 76 -13.15 -4.40 -4.67
N GLU A 77 -13.90 -4.33 -3.55
CA GLU A 77 -15.20 -5.00 -3.40
C GLU A 77 -16.28 -4.39 -4.31
N LYS A 78 -16.11 -3.14 -4.77
CA LYS A 78 -17.02 -2.50 -5.73
C LYS A 78 -16.74 -2.86 -7.19
N ASP A 79 -15.57 -3.43 -7.48
CA ASP A 79 -15.28 -4.04 -8.77
C ASP A 79 -15.91 -5.44 -8.81
N TYR A 80 -17.24 -5.49 -8.96
CA TYR A 80 -18.00 -6.73 -9.18
C TYR A 80 -17.79 -7.32 -10.59
N SER A 81 -16.70 -6.93 -11.28
CA SER A 81 -16.39 -7.39 -12.64
C SER A 81 -16.24 -8.91 -12.73
N ASP A 82 -15.88 -9.55 -11.62
CA ASP A 82 -15.78 -10.99 -11.47
C ASP A 82 -17.03 -11.66 -10.85
N ALA A 83 -18.01 -10.87 -10.38
CA ALA A 83 -19.15 -11.38 -9.60
C ALA A 83 -20.07 -12.29 -10.43
N LEU A 84 -20.05 -12.13 -11.75
CA LEU A 84 -20.79 -12.96 -12.71
C LEU A 84 -19.88 -13.91 -13.50
N SER A 85 -18.59 -14.01 -13.16
CA SER A 85 -17.71 -14.98 -13.80
C SER A 85 -18.23 -16.38 -13.47
N PRO A 86 -18.62 -17.21 -14.46
CA PRO A 86 -19.08 -18.58 -14.23
C PRO A 86 -17.96 -19.50 -13.68
N LEU A 87 -16.73 -18.99 -13.67
CA LEU A 87 -15.55 -19.59 -13.04
C LEU A 87 -15.25 -18.99 -11.66
N ARG A 88 -16.22 -18.36 -10.98
CA ARG A 88 -16.18 -18.24 -9.51
C ARG A 88 -16.17 -19.65 -8.96
N SER A 89 -15.00 -20.27 -8.99
CA SER A 89 -14.74 -21.52 -8.33
C SER A 89 -14.90 -21.22 -6.86
N ASP A 90 -15.81 -21.93 -6.22
CA ASP A 90 -16.18 -21.91 -4.81
C ASP A 90 -15.01 -22.33 -3.88
N CYS A 91 -13.76 -22.12 -4.33
CA CYS A 91 -12.58 -22.81 -3.87
C CYS A 91 -11.56 -21.91 -3.19
N GLU A 92 -11.58 -20.58 -3.40
CA GLU A 92 -10.50 -19.69 -2.93
C GLU A 92 -11.00 -18.55 -2.02
N GLY A 93 -12.22 -18.04 -2.23
CA GLY A 93 -12.74 -16.89 -1.48
C GLY A 93 -13.20 -17.21 -0.05
N GLU A 94 -14.01 -18.27 0.11
CA GLU A 94 -14.53 -18.68 1.43
C GLU A 94 -13.45 -19.39 2.28
N LYS A 95 -12.64 -20.27 1.66
CA LYS A 95 -11.54 -20.96 2.36
C LYS A 95 -10.48 -20.01 2.93
N ARG A 96 -10.33 -18.80 2.37
CA ARG A 96 -9.33 -17.80 2.82
C ARG A 96 -9.72 -17.12 4.13
N TYR A 97 -11.02 -17.04 4.46
CA TYR A 97 -11.49 -16.53 5.75
C TYR A 97 -11.64 -17.65 6.78
N ASP A 98 -12.04 -18.85 6.37
CA ASP A 98 -12.18 -20.00 7.27
C ASP A 98 -10.84 -20.50 7.82
N ASN A 99 -9.73 -20.31 7.12
CA ASN A 99 -8.41 -20.74 7.60
C ASN A 99 -7.94 -20.00 8.87
N ILE A 100 -8.34 -18.73 9.04
CA ILE A 100 -8.03 -17.95 10.25
C ILE A 100 -8.84 -18.48 11.44
N HIS A 101 -10.07 -18.93 11.20
CA HIS A 101 -10.89 -19.59 12.23
C HIS A 101 -10.45 -21.03 12.51
N GLN A 102 -9.93 -21.76 11.51
CA GLN A 102 -9.38 -23.10 11.70
C GLN A 102 -8.06 -23.12 12.47
N SER A 103 -7.19 -22.12 12.32
CA SER A 103 -5.95 -22.03 13.14
C SER A 103 -6.23 -21.70 14.61
N ASN A 104 -7.35 -21.04 14.91
CA ASN A 104 -7.74 -20.68 16.28
C ASN A 104 -8.84 -21.59 16.85
N ARG A 105 -9.25 -22.66 16.15
CA ARG A 105 -10.22 -23.60 16.70
C ARG A 105 -9.54 -24.37 17.84
N PRO A 106 -10.18 -24.50 19.01
CA PRO A 106 -9.66 -25.37 20.04
C PRO A 106 -9.51 -26.77 19.43
N VAL A 107 -8.33 -27.36 19.61
CA VAL A 107 -8.03 -28.73 19.14
C VAL A 107 -9.14 -29.64 19.65
N THR A 108 -9.81 -30.34 18.74
CA THR A 108 -10.91 -31.21 19.13
C THR A 108 -10.36 -32.43 19.87
N GLN A 109 -11.15 -33.00 20.79
CA GLN A 109 -10.72 -34.16 21.57
C GLN A 109 -10.29 -35.34 20.69
N ALA A 110 -10.95 -35.53 19.54
CA ALA A 110 -10.58 -36.57 18.57
C ALA A 110 -9.21 -36.32 17.93
N GLU A 111 -8.93 -35.08 17.53
CA GLU A 111 -7.62 -34.70 16.97
C GLU A 111 -6.50 -34.85 18.01
N TYR A 112 -6.76 -34.50 19.27
CA TYR A 112 -5.83 -34.72 20.38
C TYR A 112 -5.53 -36.22 20.59
N GLN A 113 -6.57 -37.05 20.62
CA GLN A 113 -6.41 -38.50 20.76
C GLN A 113 -5.61 -39.09 19.59
N GLN A 114 -5.88 -38.65 18.36
CA GLN A 114 -5.15 -39.10 17.18
C GLN A 114 -3.67 -38.69 17.24
N GLY A 115 -3.37 -37.45 17.64
CA GLY A 115 -2.00 -36.99 17.86
C GLY A 115 -1.28 -37.82 18.91
N MET A 116 -1.93 -38.11 20.04
CA MET A 116 -1.37 -38.96 21.10
C MET A 116 -1.11 -40.39 20.61
N HIS A 117 -2.00 -40.97 19.81
CA HIS A 117 -1.79 -42.29 19.21
C HIS A 117 -0.58 -42.33 18.28
N GLN A 118 -0.33 -41.28 17.49
CA GLN A 118 0.86 -41.18 16.64
C GLN A 118 2.15 -41.08 17.47
N VAL A 119 2.15 -40.29 18.54
CA VAL A 119 3.29 -40.19 19.46
C VAL A 119 3.58 -41.54 20.11
N GLN A 120 2.55 -42.22 20.59
CA GLN A 120 2.70 -43.53 21.23
C GLN A 120 3.18 -44.60 20.24
N ALA A 121 2.68 -44.60 19.00
CA ALA A 121 3.16 -45.48 17.94
C ALA A 121 4.64 -45.20 17.60
N SER A 122 5.04 -43.93 17.56
CA SER A 122 6.43 -43.53 17.30
C SER A 122 7.36 -43.98 18.42
N LEU A 123 6.95 -43.84 19.69
CA LEU A 123 7.72 -44.34 20.83
C LEU A 123 7.87 -45.87 20.80
N ASN A 124 6.78 -46.58 20.51
CA ASN A 124 6.83 -48.04 20.39
C ASN A 124 7.76 -48.50 19.26
N CYS A 125 7.81 -47.76 18.15
CA CYS A 125 8.76 -48.02 17.06
C CYS A 125 10.21 -47.89 17.53
N VAL A 126 10.55 -46.80 18.23
CA VAL A 126 11.91 -46.57 18.76
C VAL A 126 12.28 -47.64 19.79
N ILE A 127 11.37 -48.03 20.68
CA ILE A 127 11.60 -49.09 21.67
C ILE A 127 11.90 -50.42 20.98
N ASN A 128 11.14 -50.79 19.94
CA ASN A 128 11.37 -52.02 19.19
C ASN A 128 12.70 -51.99 18.41
N LEU A 129 13.08 -50.82 17.88
CA LEU A 129 14.37 -50.63 17.20
C LEU A 129 15.56 -50.80 18.15
N LEU A 130 15.45 -50.29 19.39
CA LEU A 130 16.47 -50.47 20.42
C LEU A 130 16.52 -51.91 20.95
N GLY A 131 15.36 -52.56 21.11
CA GLY A 131 15.28 -53.95 21.53
C GLY A 131 15.95 -54.92 20.54
N ASN A 132 15.79 -54.69 19.23
CA ASN A 132 16.35 -55.58 18.21
C ASN A 132 17.87 -55.42 18.00
N GLN A 133 18.48 -54.31 18.45
CA GLN A 133 19.93 -54.12 18.38
C GLN A 133 20.70 -54.83 19.51
N SER A 134 19.99 -55.40 20.49
CA SER A 134 20.62 -56.09 21.63
C SER A 134 21.04 -57.55 21.32
N SER A 135 20.78 -58.05 20.11
CA SER A 135 20.92 -59.48 19.78
C SER A 135 22.12 -59.83 18.89
N THR A 136 23.06 -58.92 18.64
CA THR A 136 24.21 -59.23 17.78
C THR A 136 25.52 -58.70 18.37
N THR A 137 26.02 -59.40 19.38
CA THR A 137 27.45 -59.37 19.71
C THR A 137 28.07 -60.71 19.27
N PRO A 138 29.01 -60.72 18.30
CA PRO A 138 29.94 -61.83 18.18
C PRO A 138 30.92 -61.78 19.36
N ALA A 139 31.20 -62.97 19.86
CA ALA A 139 32.03 -63.23 21.03
C ALA A 139 33.45 -62.66 20.93
N THR A 140 34.02 -62.44 22.12
CA THR A 140 35.46 -62.49 22.45
C THR A 140 36.26 -61.19 22.30
N ALA A 141 36.34 -60.41 23.38
CA ALA A 141 37.60 -59.81 23.83
C ALA A 141 37.55 -59.46 25.33
N THR A 142 38.58 -59.96 26.00
CA THR A 142 38.87 -60.09 27.42
C THR A 142 39.29 -58.78 28.13
N LEU A 143 38.76 -58.55 29.35
CA LEU A 143 39.26 -57.76 30.52
C LEU A 143 39.26 -56.20 30.48
N PRO A 144 39.40 -55.50 31.65
CA PRO A 144 39.17 -55.89 33.04
C PRO A 144 38.20 -54.94 33.80
N ALA A 145 37.82 -55.40 34.99
CA ALA A 145 36.99 -54.73 35.99
C ALA A 145 37.43 -53.30 36.34
N ASN A 146 36.46 -52.39 36.42
CA ASN A 146 36.48 -51.36 37.45
C ASN A 146 35.06 -50.98 37.85
N ALA A 147 34.77 -51.27 39.11
CA ALA A 147 33.53 -50.96 39.79
C ALA A 147 33.50 -49.48 40.18
N TYR A 148 32.48 -48.75 39.74
CA TYR A 148 31.99 -47.57 40.46
C TYR A 148 30.47 -47.58 40.43
N SER A 149 29.91 -47.89 41.60
CA SER A 149 28.50 -47.79 41.93
C SER A 149 28.09 -46.31 41.97
N VAL A 150 27.10 -45.91 41.19
CA VAL A 150 26.40 -44.63 41.40
C VAL A 150 24.96 -44.95 41.77
N GLY A 151 24.65 -44.69 43.04
CA GLY A 151 23.36 -44.95 43.67
C GLY A 151 22.25 -44.10 43.07
N LEU A 152 21.16 -44.77 42.75
CA LEU A 152 19.88 -44.20 42.39
C LEU A 152 19.19 -43.72 43.68
N VAL A 153 19.08 -42.41 43.88
CA VAL A 153 18.21 -41.83 44.92
C VAL A 153 16.92 -41.33 44.26
N HIS A 154 15.85 -42.10 44.48
CA HIS A 154 14.47 -41.64 44.40
C HIS A 154 14.25 -40.57 45.47
N SER A 155 13.63 -39.44 45.12
CA SER A 155 12.98 -38.59 46.11
C SER A 155 11.77 -37.88 45.50
N SER A 156 10.60 -38.23 46.02
CA SER A 156 9.30 -37.61 45.72
C SER A 156 8.89 -36.74 46.92
N ALA A 157 8.49 -35.49 46.70
CA ALA A 157 7.57 -34.67 47.51
C ALA A 157 7.49 -33.26 46.88
N ILE A 158 6.36 -32.86 46.29
CA ILE A 158 5.26 -32.08 46.91
C ILE A 158 5.75 -30.88 47.74
N SER A 159 5.46 -29.65 47.26
CA SER A 159 4.94 -28.54 48.07
C SER A 159 4.54 -27.32 47.23
N SER A 160 3.44 -26.69 47.64
CA SER A 160 2.70 -25.54 47.08
C SER A 160 3.49 -24.24 46.89
N PRO A 161 3.00 -23.30 46.06
CA PRO A 161 3.57 -21.95 45.97
C PRO A 161 2.94 -21.00 47.01
N ALA A 162 3.78 -20.44 47.88
CA ALA A 162 3.46 -19.26 48.66
C ALA A 162 3.94 -18.00 47.92
N GLN A 163 3.07 -16.99 47.90
CA GLN A 163 3.35 -15.67 47.37
C GLN A 163 4.39 -14.93 48.23
N VAL A 164 5.37 -14.30 47.59
CA VAL A 164 6.06 -13.11 48.13
C VAL A 164 6.40 -12.17 46.98
N ALA A 165 5.92 -10.94 47.10
CA ALA A 165 6.33 -9.78 46.32
C ALA A 165 7.64 -9.22 46.89
N VAL A 166 8.63 -8.88 46.05
CA VAL A 166 9.63 -7.83 46.34
C VAL A 166 10.15 -7.22 45.03
N SER A 167 9.93 -5.91 44.94
CA SER A 167 10.78 -4.80 44.45
C SER A 167 12.02 -5.07 43.58
N GLY A 168 12.21 -4.21 42.56
CA GLY A 168 13.43 -4.09 41.75
C GLY A 168 14.69 -3.70 42.55
N PRO A 169 15.87 -3.48 41.91
CA PRO A 169 16.01 -2.42 40.90
C PRO A 169 17.09 -2.65 39.80
N THR A 170 17.21 -1.64 38.93
CA THR A 170 18.43 -1.19 38.22
C THR A 170 19.14 -2.10 37.21
N GLY A 171 18.89 -1.80 35.94
CA GLY A 171 19.89 -1.50 34.90
C GLY A 171 21.11 -2.40 34.71
N THR A 172 21.16 -3.09 33.57
CA THR A 172 22.42 -3.39 32.87
C THR A 172 22.15 -3.42 31.36
N ILE A 173 22.85 -2.55 30.62
CA ILE A 173 22.88 -2.50 29.17
C ILE A 173 23.83 -3.61 28.70
N ILE A 174 23.34 -4.56 27.90
CA ILE A 174 24.19 -5.53 27.21
C ILE A 174 24.13 -5.23 25.71
N ALA A 175 25.29 -4.84 25.18
CA ALA A 175 25.56 -4.70 23.76
C ALA A 175 25.52 -6.08 23.08
N ILE A 176 24.80 -6.19 21.97
CA ILE A 176 24.81 -7.39 21.12
C ILE A 176 25.68 -7.10 19.90
N ASN A 177 26.82 -7.79 19.85
CA ASN A 177 27.70 -7.84 18.70
C ASN A 177 27.00 -8.47 17.49
N GLY A 178 27.13 -7.81 16.34
CA GLY A 178 26.68 -8.32 15.05
C GLY A 178 27.55 -9.47 14.58
N HIS A 179 26.92 -10.62 14.36
CA HIS A 179 27.48 -11.71 13.55
C HIS A 179 26.84 -11.67 12.17
N ALA A 180 27.67 -11.36 11.17
CA ALA A 180 27.35 -11.48 9.75
C ALA A 180 27.24 -12.96 9.37
N LEU A 181 26.10 -13.37 8.82
CA LEU A 181 25.95 -14.66 8.17
C LEU A 181 26.07 -14.45 6.65
N ALA A 182 27.07 -15.14 6.09
CA ALA A 182 27.38 -15.20 4.68
C ALA A 182 26.25 -15.91 3.91
N ALA A 183 25.94 -15.40 2.72
CA ALA A 183 25.00 -15.99 1.77
C ALA A 183 25.64 -17.21 1.07
N PRO A 184 24.89 -18.30 0.84
CA PRO A 184 25.32 -19.39 -0.02
C PRO A 184 25.06 -19.05 -1.50
N HIS A 185 26.03 -19.40 -2.34
CA HIS A 185 26.04 -19.26 -3.80
C HIS A 185 25.01 -20.20 -4.47
N ASP A 186 24.29 -19.67 -5.46
CA ASP A 186 23.46 -20.44 -6.42
C ASP A 186 24.30 -20.94 -7.62
N PRO A 187 24.08 -22.18 -8.10
CA PRO A 187 24.70 -22.68 -9.32
C PRO A 187 23.80 -22.54 -10.57
N LEU A 188 24.39 -21.91 -11.60
CA LEU A 188 24.38 -22.26 -13.02
C LEU A 188 23.04 -22.52 -13.75
N CYS A 189 22.73 -21.59 -14.66
CA CYS A 189 21.74 -21.69 -15.74
C CYS A 189 22.00 -22.86 -16.71
N ALA A 190 20.93 -23.57 -17.07
CA ALA A 190 20.85 -24.41 -18.26
C ALA A 190 20.00 -23.72 -19.36
N PRO A 191 20.31 -23.92 -20.66
CA PRO A 191 19.67 -23.17 -21.74
C PRO A 191 18.32 -23.77 -22.20
N HIS A 192 17.38 -22.89 -22.53
CA HIS A 192 16.08 -23.20 -23.15
C HIS A 192 16.22 -23.73 -24.59
N PRO A 193 15.35 -24.67 -25.04
CA PRO A 193 15.24 -25.00 -26.45
C PRO A 193 14.38 -23.96 -27.19
N SER A 194 14.91 -23.47 -28.31
CA SER A 194 14.24 -22.54 -29.23
C SER A 194 13.10 -23.25 -29.98
N PHE A 195 11.86 -22.80 -29.79
CA PHE A 195 10.75 -23.18 -30.66
C PHE A 195 10.81 -22.34 -31.95
N ARG A 196 11.14 -23.00 -33.06
CA ARG A 196 10.97 -22.48 -34.41
C ARG A 196 9.50 -22.58 -34.81
N ILE A 197 8.90 -21.49 -35.26
CA ILE A 197 7.65 -21.51 -36.01
C ILE A 197 7.98 -21.04 -37.44
N SER A 198 8.03 -21.98 -38.37
CA SER A 198 7.90 -21.72 -39.80
C SER A 198 6.55 -22.25 -40.26
N GLY A 199 5.82 -21.41 -40.99
CA GLY A 199 4.42 -21.64 -41.33
C GLY A 199 4.20 -22.46 -42.59
N ALA A 200 2.91 -22.59 -42.94
CA ALA A 200 2.39 -22.67 -44.31
C ALA A 200 0.86 -22.79 -44.26
N GLY A 201 0.20 -22.25 -45.29
CA GLY A 201 -0.95 -22.91 -45.90
C GLY A 201 -2.32 -22.53 -45.37
N GLY A 202 -3.08 -21.82 -46.21
CA GLY A 202 -4.44 -21.39 -45.89
C GLY A 202 -5.48 -22.50 -45.87
N ALA A 203 -6.64 -22.15 -45.33
CA ALA A 203 -7.93 -22.71 -45.72
C ALA A 203 -9.02 -21.67 -45.41
N LEU A 204 -9.85 -21.40 -46.40
CA LEU A 204 -11.04 -20.56 -46.34
C LEU A 204 -11.99 -21.09 -45.25
N GLN A 205 -12.28 -20.26 -44.24
CA GLN A 205 -13.40 -20.52 -43.33
C GLN A 205 -14.67 -19.85 -43.88
N PRO A 206 -15.83 -20.52 -43.86
CA PRO A 206 -17.09 -19.90 -44.23
C PRO A 206 -17.51 -18.90 -43.15
N ALA A 207 -17.92 -17.72 -43.59
CA ALA A 207 -18.42 -16.63 -42.76
C ALA A 207 -19.67 -17.08 -41.99
N ILE A 208 -19.51 -17.37 -40.69
CA ILE A 208 -20.62 -17.44 -39.76
C ILE A 208 -21.01 -15.99 -39.47
N ALA A 209 -22.19 -15.59 -39.94
CA ALA A 209 -22.78 -14.29 -39.66
C ALA A 209 -22.86 -14.09 -38.14
N GLN A 210 -22.04 -13.20 -37.59
CA GLN A 210 -22.13 -12.82 -36.20
C GLN A 210 -23.45 -12.04 -36.00
N PRO A 211 -24.36 -12.49 -35.12
CA PRO A 211 -25.53 -11.72 -34.76
C PRO A 211 -25.07 -10.42 -34.09
N GLY A 212 -25.68 -9.31 -34.52
CA GLY A 212 -25.23 -7.94 -34.27
C GLY A 212 -24.59 -7.70 -32.91
N LEU A 213 -23.31 -7.35 -32.93
CA LEU A 213 -22.63 -6.69 -31.83
C LEU A 213 -23.42 -5.42 -31.52
N ARG A 214 -24.21 -5.50 -30.44
CA ARG A 214 -24.88 -4.37 -29.82
C ARG A 214 -23.78 -3.38 -29.48
N GLU A 215 -23.71 -2.25 -30.19
CA GLU A 215 -22.82 -1.14 -29.82
C GLU A 215 -23.08 -0.82 -28.35
N TYR A 216 -22.12 -1.15 -27.50
CA TYR A 216 -22.15 -0.70 -26.13
C TYR A 216 -22.09 0.83 -26.18
N PRO A 217 -22.98 1.54 -25.46
CA PRO A 217 -22.87 2.99 -25.37
C PRO A 217 -21.43 3.33 -24.91
N PRO A 218 -20.82 4.39 -25.46
CA PRO A 218 -19.45 4.75 -25.13
C PRO A 218 -19.31 4.79 -23.61
N VAL A 219 -18.36 4.02 -23.06
CA VAL A 219 -18.02 4.05 -21.63
C VAL A 219 -17.84 5.52 -21.26
N ASP A 220 -18.68 6.02 -20.35
CA ASP A 220 -18.67 7.40 -19.88
C ASP A 220 -17.23 7.77 -19.51
N GLN A 221 -16.57 8.55 -20.36
CA GLN A 221 -15.21 8.98 -20.08
C GLN A 221 -15.25 9.75 -18.76
N PRO A 222 -14.38 9.42 -17.79
CA PRO A 222 -14.41 10.04 -16.48
C PRO A 222 -14.32 11.56 -16.65
N ARG A 223 -15.33 12.25 -16.12
CA ARG A 223 -15.48 13.69 -16.35
C ARG A 223 -14.23 14.42 -15.84
N PRO A 224 -13.65 15.31 -16.65
CA PRO A 224 -12.46 16.04 -16.25
C PRO A 224 -12.77 16.86 -15.00
N THR A 225 -12.02 16.62 -13.92
CA THR A 225 -12.24 17.26 -12.62
C THR A 225 -11.02 18.09 -12.26
N VAL A 226 -11.23 19.35 -11.87
CA VAL A 226 -10.12 20.19 -11.38
C VAL A 226 -9.77 19.75 -9.96
N PRO A 227 -8.56 19.23 -9.72
CA PRO A 227 -8.19 18.64 -8.43
C PRO A 227 -8.23 19.70 -7.34
N ASP A 228 -8.51 19.34 -6.09
CA ASP A 228 -8.41 20.33 -5.01
C ASP A 228 -6.94 20.69 -4.73
N LEU A 229 -6.71 21.96 -4.41
CA LEU A 229 -5.42 22.42 -3.89
C LEU A 229 -5.41 22.05 -2.41
N VAL A 230 -4.78 20.91 -2.09
CA VAL A 230 -4.56 20.49 -0.71
C VAL A 230 -3.64 21.53 -0.04
N ARG A 231 -3.77 21.73 1.29
CA ARG A 231 -2.90 22.62 2.09
C ARG A 231 -1.46 22.09 2.14
N ILE A 232 -0.78 22.19 1.01
CA ILE A 232 0.62 21.86 0.85
C ILE A 232 1.36 23.20 0.85
N PRO A 233 2.54 23.28 1.49
CA PRO A 233 3.43 24.42 1.31
C PRO A 233 3.64 24.70 -0.18
N THR A 234 3.62 25.95 -0.61
CA THR A 234 3.67 26.40 -2.02
C THR A 234 2.39 26.16 -2.83
N LEU A 235 1.23 26.41 -2.23
CA LEU A 235 -0.08 26.13 -2.84
C LEU A 235 -0.27 26.83 -4.20
N TRP A 236 0.26 28.05 -4.35
CA TRP A 236 0.22 28.79 -5.61
C TRP A 236 1.09 28.16 -6.71
N TYR A 237 2.17 27.48 -6.34
CA TYR A 237 3.04 26.79 -7.30
C TYR A 237 2.33 25.57 -7.89
N CYS A 238 1.53 24.85 -7.08
CA CYS A 238 0.65 23.80 -7.60
C CYS A 238 -0.38 24.35 -8.60
N ALA A 239 -0.94 25.54 -8.34
CA ALA A 239 -1.86 26.18 -9.28
C ALA A 239 -1.20 26.52 -10.63
N VAL A 240 0.05 27.00 -10.61
CA VAL A 240 0.86 27.25 -11.80
C VAL A 240 1.19 25.94 -12.53
N LYS A 241 1.63 24.92 -11.79
CA LYS A 241 1.95 23.60 -12.35
C LYS A 241 0.75 22.95 -13.02
N ASP A 242 -0.42 22.97 -12.37
CA ASP A 242 -1.66 22.44 -12.92
C ASP A 242 -2.11 23.17 -14.21
N TRP A 243 -1.63 24.40 -14.42
CA TRP A 243 -1.90 25.15 -15.63
C TRP A 243 -1.08 24.67 -16.83
N GLU A 244 0.20 24.35 -16.60
CA GLU A 244 1.17 24.02 -17.66
C GLU A 244 1.32 22.50 -17.90
N VAL A 245 1.19 21.71 -16.84
CA VAL A 245 1.53 20.28 -16.83
C VAL A 245 0.32 19.46 -16.40
N ALA A 246 0.06 18.36 -17.12
CA ALA A 246 -0.93 17.38 -16.70
C ALA A 246 -0.43 16.62 -15.47
N ASP A 247 -1.32 16.33 -14.53
CA ASP A 247 -1.01 15.54 -13.35
C ASP A 247 -2.00 14.38 -13.23
N PRO A 248 -1.73 13.23 -13.91
CA PRO A 248 -2.60 12.06 -13.85
C PRO A 248 -2.82 11.54 -12.43
N ILE A 249 -1.84 11.73 -11.53
CA ILE A 249 -1.92 11.27 -10.13
C ILE A 249 -3.03 12.02 -9.41
N ARG A 250 -3.20 13.31 -9.70
CA ARG A 250 -4.28 14.15 -9.16
C ARG A 250 -5.53 14.14 -10.04
N THR A 251 -5.67 13.21 -10.98
CA THR A 251 -6.77 13.12 -11.97
C THR A 251 -6.85 14.27 -12.98
N LEU A 252 -5.74 15.00 -13.19
CA LEU A 252 -5.64 16.07 -14.19
C LEU A 252 -4.99 15.52 -15.47
N LEU A 253 -5.79 14.96 -16.36
CA LEU A 253 -5.29 14.32 -17.60
C LEU A 253 -4.75 15.32 -18.63
N LEU A 254 -5.23 16.56 -18.60
CA LEU A 254 -4.81 17.64 -19.51
C LEU A 254 -4.45 18.89 -18.70
N PRO A 255 -3.40 19.64 -19.09
CA PRO A 255 -3.08 20.92 -18.46
C PRO A 255 -4.28 21.88 -18.56
N LEU A 256 -4.57 22.63 -17.49
CA LEU A 256 -5.76 23.50 -17.46
C LEU A 256 -5.76 24.59 -18.53
N GLY A 257 -4.58 25.02 -18.98
CA GLY A 257 -4.44 25.97 -20.09
C GLY A 257 -4.92 25.42 -21.43
N LYS A 258 -4.98 24.09 -21.60
CA LYS A 258 -5.42 23.41 -22.83
C LYS A 258 -6.88 22.95 -22.80
N TRP A 259 -7.61 23.22 -21.72
CA TRP A 259 -9.01 22.81 -21.61
C TRP A 259 -9.91 23.63 -22.54
N ASP A 260 -10.74 22.92 -23.31
CA ASP A 260 -11.89 23.47 -24.05
C ASP A 260 -12.92 24.05 -23.05
N GLU A 261 -13.65 25.08 -23.48
CA GLU A 261 -14.85 25.60 -22.83
C GLU A 261 -15.84 24.51 -22.41
N SER A 262 -16.03 23.46 -23.22
CA SER A 262 -16.91 22.32 -22.89
C SER A 262 -16.51 21.61 -21.60
N MET A 263 -15.22 21.62 -21.23
CA MET A 263 -14.71 20.92 -20.05
C MET A 263 -14.94 21.66 -18.73
N TRP A 264 -15.26 22.96 -18.77
CA TRP A 264 -15.44 23.77 -17.56
C TRP A 264 -16.70 24.66 -17.56
N LYS A 265 -17.43 24.75 -18.67
CA LYS A 265 -18.77 25.36 -18.73
C LYS A 265 -19.86 24.28 -18.59
N GLY A 266 -21.12 24.72 -18.55
CA GLY A 266 -22.29 23.83 -18.47
C GLY A 266 -22.35 23.02 -17.17
N GLU A 267 -22.46 21.71 -17.29
CA GLU A 267 -22.58 20.79 -16.16
C GLU A 267 -21.34 20.80 -15.23
N ASN A 268 -20.19 21.24 -15.76
CA ASN A 268 -18.92 21.34 -15.03
C ASN A 268 -18.69 22.73 -14.42
N ILE A 269 -19.75 23.49 -14.10
CA ILE A 269 -19.63 24.86 -13.58
C ILE A 269 -18.76 24.98 -12.32
N ARG A 270 -18.65 23.91 -11.52
CA ARG A 270 -17.76 23.84 -10.35
C ARG A 270 -16.28 23.96 -10.75
N ASN A 271 -15.89 23.45 -11.92
CA ASN A 271 -14.54 23.57 -12.46
C ASN A 271 -14.24 24.99 -12.95
N SER A 272 -15.26 25.74 -13.42
CA SER A 272 -15.11 27.11 -13.93
C SER A 272 -14.43 28.03 -12.91
N ALA A 273 -14.91 28.04 -11.67
CA ALA A 273 -14.37 28.89 -10.61
C ALA A 273 -12.92 28.51 -10.27
N LYS A 274 -12.63 27.21 -10.10
CA LYS A 274 -11.28 26.71 -9.79
C LYS A 274 -10.30 27.03 -10.93
N ARG A 275 -10.69 26.76 -12.18
CA ARG A 275 -9.88 27.08 -13.37
C ARG A 275 -9.61 28.58 -13.46
N GLY A 276 -10.64 29.41 -13.28
CA GLY A 276 -10.51 30.87 -13.33
C GLY A 276 -9.56 31.43 -12.27
N GLN A 277 -9.57 30.88 -11.06
CA GLN A 277 -8.61 31.25 -10.02
C GLN A 277 -7.17 30.86 -10.38
N ARG A 278 -6.96 29.66 -10.93
CA ARG A 278 -5.63 29.20 -11.38
C ARG A 278 -5.12 29.99 -12.56
N ALA A 279 -5.99 30.33 -13.51
CA ALA A 279 -5.66 31.21 -14.64
C ALA A 279 -5.16 32.57 -14.16
N LEU A 280 -5.82 33.14 -13.14
CA LEU A 280 -5.46 34.43 -12.57
C LEU A 280 -4.08 34.40 -11.90
N VAL A 281 -3.78 33.35 -11.12
CA VAL A 281 -2.45 33.16 -10.52
C VAL A 281 -1.38 32.92 -11.59
N PHE A 282 -1.69 32.10 -12.60
CA PHE A 282 -0.78 31.82 -13.71
C PHE A 282 -0.43 33.09 -14.51
N ASN A 283 -1.41 33.93 -14.82
CA ASN A 283 -1.15 35.16 -15.56
C ASN A 283 -0.27 36.13 -14.75
N ALA A 284 -0.55 36.29 -13.45
CA ALA A 284 0.29 37.10 -12.57
C ALA A 284 1.72 36.53 -12.45
N TRP A 285 1.87 35.20 -12.46
CA TRP A 285 3.17 34.53 -12.52
C TRP A 285 3.95 34.85 -13.80
N VAL A 286 3.26 34.84 -14.95
CA VAL A 286 3.86 35.22 -16.25
C VAL A 286 4.25 36.71 -16.27
N GLU A 287 3.43 37.60 -15.70
CA GLU A 287 3.77 39.03 -15.58
C GLU A 287 5.00 39.29 -14.71
N CYS A 288 5.26 38.43 -13.72
CA CYS A 288 6.47 38.51 -12.88
C CYS A 288 7.69 37.85 -13.56
N GLY A 289 7.66 37.63 -14.87
CA GLY A 289 8.77 37.02 -15.61
C GLY A 289 9.00 35.56 -15.28
N ARG A 290 8.02 34.87 -14.67
CA ARG A 290 8.17 33.51 -14.14
C ARG A 290 9.31 33.37 -13.12
N ASP A 291 9.58 34.45 -12.38
CA ASP A 291 10.58 34.45 -11.32
C ASP A 291 9.91 34.35 -9.94
N LYS A 292 10.32 33.35 -9.15
CA LYS A 292 9.75 33.06 -7.83
C LYS A 292 9.98 34.21 -6.85
N ALA A 293 11.17 34.80 -6.84
CA ALA A 293 11.50 35.88 -5.93
C ALA A 293 10.67 37.12 -6.26
N VAL A 294 10.61 37.49 -7.54
CA VAL A 294 9.81 38.63 -8.02
C VAL A 294 8.33 38.43 -7.72
N PHE A 295 7.79 37.23 -7.96
CA PHE A 295 6.39 36.92 -7.67
C PHE A 295 6.08 37.00 -6.17
N CYS A 296 6.95 36.46 -5.31
CA CYS A 296 6.79 36.50 -3.86
C CYS A 296 7.10 37.88 -3.24
N GLU A 297 7.82 38.75 -3.94
CA GLU A 297 8.00 40.15 -3.54
C GLU A 297 6.76 40.99 -3.91
N ARG A 298 6.23 40.81 -5.13
CA ARG A 298 5.01 41.49 -5.58
C ARG A 298 3.76 41.04 -4.82
N PHE A 299 3.69 39.75 -4.46
CA PHE A 299 2.56 39.16 -3.75
C PHE A 299 3.04 38.43 -2.48
N PRO A 300 3.21 39.15 -1.35
CA PRO A 300 3.71 38.58 -0.11
C PRO A 300 2.86 37.40 0.40
N ALA A 301 1.55 37.38 0.15
CA ALA A 301 0.68 36.26 0.54
C ALA A 301 1.04 34.93 -0.13
N ALA A 302 1.83 34.95 -1.21
CA ALA A 302 2.39 33.74 -1.82
C ALA A 302 3.42 33.03 -0.92
N ARG A 303 4.02 33.73 0.05
CA ARG A 303 4.96 33.14 1.04
C ARG A 303 4.21 32.49 2.21
N ASP A 304 3.08 33.06 2.59
CA ASP A 304 2.26 32.60 3.71
C ASP A 304 1.32 31.43 3.34
N ASP A 305 1.35 30.99 2.08
CA ASP A 305 0.44 29.98 1.50
C ASP A 305 -1.06 30.29 1.70
N ASN A 306 -1.39 31.57 1.89
CA ASN A 306 -2.77 32.01 2.07
C ASN A 306 -3.44 32.26 0.71
N TRP A 307 -4.06 31.21 0.16
CA TRP A 307 -4.71 31.24 -1.16
C TRP A 307 -5.70 32.39 -1.35
N THR A 308 -6.56 32.63 -0.36
CA THR A 308 -7.61 33.66 -0.45
C THR A 308 -6.99 35.05 -0.48
N LYS A 309 -6.00 35.30 0.39
CA LYS A 309 -5.27 36.57 0.44
C LYS A 309 -4.50 36.81 -0.85
N LEU A 310 -3.80 35.79 -1.37
CA LEU A 310 -3.10 35.86 -2.65
C LEU A 310 -4.04 36.24 -3.81
N LEU A 311 -5.19 35.57 -3.93
CA LEU A 311 -6.17 35.91 -4.95
C LEU A 311 -6.70 37.34 -4.81
N SER A 312 -6.83 37.86 -3.59
CA SER A 312 -7.24 39.26 -3.37
C SER A 312 -6.16 40.26 -3.79
N GLU A 313 -4.89 40.01 -3.44
CA GLU A 313 -3.76 40.85 -3.83
C GLU A 313 -3.61 40.92 -5.35
N ILE A 314 -3.66 39.78 -6.05
CA ILE A 314 -3.57 39.75 -7.52
C ILE A 314 -4.73 40.50 -8.16
N ARG A 315 -5.95 40.39 -7.62
CA ARG A 315 -7.12 41.12 -8.15
C ARG A 315 -7.04 42.62 -7.94
N LEU A 316 -6.43 43.07 -6.84
CA LEU A 316 -6.19 44.49 -6.57
C LEU A 316 -5.10 45.05 -7.48
N ALA A 317 -4.12 44.23 -7.84
CA ALA A 317 -3.01 44.62 -8.71
C ALA A 317 -3.36 44.66 -10.21
N ASP A 318 -4.46 44.04 -10.65
CA ASP A 318 -4.88 44.00 -12.06
C ASP A 318 -5.66 45.27 -12.45
N PRO A 319 -5.07 46.22 -13.20
CA PRO A 319 -5.73 47.47 -13.58
C PRO A 319 -6.86 47.26 -14.60
N LYS A 320 -6.86 46.14 -15.34
CA LYS A 320 -7.87 45.85 -16.37
C LYS A 320 -9.17 45.38 -15.74
N ARG A 321 -9.10 44.82 -14.54
CA ARG A 321 -10.26 44.41 -13.78
C ARG A 321 -10.85 45.64 -13.10
N LYS A 322 -11.49 46.51 -13.91
CA LYS A 322 -12.38 47.57 -13.41
C LYS A 322 -13.17 46.97 -12.26
N GLN A 323 -13.05 47.56 -11.07
CA GLN A 323 -13.83 47.13 -9.91
C GLN A 323 -15.24 46.90 -10.42
N ARG A 324 -15.70 45.66 -10.30
CA ARG A 324 -17.01 45.28 -10.80
C ARG A 324 -17.98 46.03 -9.91
N THR A 325 -18.35 47.24 -10.31
CA THR A 325 -19.34 48.04 -9.63
C THR A 325 -20.58 47.17 -9.66
N SER A 326 -21.07 46.83 -8.47
CA SER A 326 -22.30 46.07 -8.39
C SER A 326 -23.38 46.89 -9.12
N LYS A 327 -24.40 46.24 -9.68
CA LYS A 327 -25.53 46.97 -10.28
C LYS A 327 -26.16 47.96 -9.28
N ASN A 328 -25.93 47.75 -7.99
CA ASN A 328 -26.42 48.56 -6.90
C ASN A 328 -25.39 49.58 -6.39
N GLY A 329 -24.31 49.85 -7.11
CA GLY A 329 -23.26 50.78 -6.69
C GLY A 329 -22.32 50.22 -5.61
N THR A 330 -21.40 51.05 -5.14
CA THR A 330 -20.54 50.76 -3.98
C THR A 330 -21.38 50.78 -2.68
N PRO A 331 -20.90 50.19 -1.57
CA PRO A 331 -21.56 50.35 -0.26
C PRO A 331 -21.81 51.81 0.11
N GLU A 332 -20.89 52.73 -0.24
CA GLU A 332 -21.06 54.16 -0.02
C GLU A 332 -22.17 54.76 -0.88
N GLU A 333 -22.25 54.41 -2.17
CA GLU A 333 -23.33 54.86 -3.08
C GLU A 333 -24.71 54.35 -2.61
N ARG A 334 -24.77 53.15 -2.02
CA ARG A 334 -26.00 52.62 -1.42
C ARG A 334 -26.41 53.36 -0.16
N ALA A 335 -25.46 53.74 0.68
CA ALA A 335 -25.73 54.54 1.87
C ALA A 335 -26.25 55.94 1.50
N ALA A 336 -25.75 56.53 0.41
CA ALA A 336 -26.19 57.84 -0.08
C ALA A 336 -27.62 57.85 -0.64
N HIS A 337 -28.10 56.72 -1.19
CA HIS A 337 -29.47 56.60 -1.71
C HIS A 337 -30.53 56.28 -0.66
N ALA A 338 -30.13 55.99 0.58
CA ALA A 338 -31.03 55.56 1.66
C ALA A 338 -31.46 56.69 2.62
N GLY A 339 -31.03 57.93 2.38
CA GLY A 339 -31.42 59.13 3.15
C GLY A 339 -32.27 60.09 2.33
#